data_AF-A0A952AV48-F1
#
_entry.id   AF-A0A952AV48-F1
#
_cell.length_a   1.000
_cell.length_b   1.000
_cell.length_c   1.000
_cell.angle_alpha   90.00
_cell.angle_beta   90.00
_cell.angle_gamma   90.00
#
_symmetry.space_group_name_H-M   'P 1'
#
loop_
_entity.id
_entity.type
_entity.pdbx_description
1 polymer ?
#
loop_
_entity_poly.entity_id
_entity_poly.type
_entity_poly.pdbx_seq_one_letter_code
_entity_poly.pdbx_strand_id
1 'polypeptide(L)' 'MTEAITLDHVLKLAEQLSTLDKVRLIERVAPQLEREIQAAGDRPRRSLRGLWKDVDLSAEDIAAVRREMWANFPREDV' A
#
# COMPACT_ATOMS: atom_id res chain seq x y z
N MET A 1 -12.24 4.54 32.53
CA MET A 1 -12.49 4.55 31.07
C MET A 1 -11.13 4.56 30.42
N THR A 2 -10.76 3.51 29.69
CA THR A 2 -9.49 3.46 28.96
C THR A 2 -9.58 4.44 27.80
N GLU A 3 -8.89 5.57 27.92
CA GLU A 3 -8.75 6.54 26.85
C GLU A 3 -8.08 5.81 25.67
N ALA A 4 -8.71 5.84 24.49
CA ALA A 4 -8.15 5.20 23.31
C ALA A 4 -6.83 5.90 22.98
N ILE A 5 -5.72 5.17 23.01
CA ILE A 5 -4.40 5.71 22.67
C ILE A 5 -4.43 6.05 21.17
N THR A 6 -4.44 7.34 20.85
CA THR A 6 -4.39 7.84 19.47
C THR A 6 -2.95 8.15 19.06
N LEU A 7 -2.67 8.16 17.76
CA LEU A 7 -1.35 8.53 17.24
C LEU A 7 -0.95 9.94 17.70
N ASP A 8 -1.87 10.90 17.62
CA ASP A 8 -1.64 12.29 18.03
C ASP A 8 -1.27 12.39 19.51
N HIS A 9 -1.89 11.57 20.36
CA HIS A 9 -1.56 11.52 21.79
C HIS A 9 -0.13 10.99 21.99
N VAL A 10 0.26 9.92 21.29
CA VAL A 10 1.61 9.35 21.37
C VAL A 10 2.67 10.31 20.84
N LEU A 11 2.39 11.05 19.77
CA LEU A 11 3.30 12.05 19.22
C LEU A 11 3.55 13.18 20.22
N LYS A 12 2.51 13.70 20.88
CA LYS A 12 2.65 14.71 21.95
C LYS A 12 3.52 14.22 23.11
N LEU A 13 3.41 12.95 23.47
CA LEU A 13 4.28 12.35 24.50
C LEU A 13 5.72 12.19 24.01
N ALA A 14 5.90 11.75 22.77
CA ALA A 14 7.22 11.59 22.17
C ALA A 14 7.95 12.94 22.05
N GLU A 15 7.24 14.04 21.78
CA GLU A 15 7.79 15.40 21.73
C GLU A 15 8.48 15.82 23.04
N GLN A 16 7.95 15.37 24.19
CA GLN A 16 8.47 15.66 25.53
C GLN A 16 9.77 14.92 25.85
N LEU A 17 10.16 13.93 25.06
CA LEU A 17 11.40 13.17 25.26
C LEU A 17 12.63 13.99 24.86
N SER A 18 13.76 13.71 25.54
CA SER A 18 15.06 14.19 25.10
C SER A 18 15.41 13.67 23.71
N THR A 19 16.30 14.35 22.99
CA THR A 19 16.77 13.88 21.67
C THR A 19 17.34 12.45 21.75
N LEU A 20 18.09 12.13 22.80
CA LEU A 20 18.64 10.80 23.01
C LEU A 20 17.55 9.74 23.22
N ASP A 21 16.51 10.07 23.98
CA ASP A 21 15.42 9.12 24.24
C ASP A 21 14.50 8.95 23.03
N LYS A 22 14.35 9.98 22.17
CA LYS A 22 13.71 9.84 20.86
C LYS A 22 14.47 8.84 19.97
N VAL A 23 15.80 8.89 19.96
CA VAL A 23 16.62 7.91 19.22
C VAL A 23 16.41 6.50 19.78
N ARG A 24 16.46 6.33 21.10
CA ARG A 24 16.20 5.02 21.75
C ARG A 24 14.81 4.47 21.46
N LEU A 25 13.80 5.34 21.39
CA LEU A 25 12.45 4.95 21.01
C LEU A 25 12.43 4.37 19.59
N ILE A 26 13.07 5.05 18.63
CA ILE A 26 13.17 4.59 17.24
C ILE A 26 13.90 3.24 17.18
N GLU A 27 15.05 3.09 17.87
CA GLU A 27 15.82 1.85 17.90
C GLU A 27 15.00 0.66 18.40
N ARG A 28 14.05 0.88 19.31
CA ARG A 28 13.20 -0.17 19.86
C ARG A 28 11.99 -0.48 18.99
N VAL A 29 11.40 0.54 18.35
CA VAL A 29 10.17 0.40 17.54
C VAL A 29 10.48 -0.07 16.12
N ALA A 30 11.54 0.42 15.49
CA ALA A 30 11.85 0.12 14.08
C ALA A 30 11.98 -1.38 13.78
N PRO A 31 12.71 -2.21 14.57
CA PRO A 31 12.82 -3.65 14.30
C PRO A 31 11.50 -4.40 14.46
N GLN A 32 10.57 -3.87 15.24
CA GLN A 32 9.24 -4.44 15.38
C GLN A 32 8.39 -4.14 14.14
N LEU A 33 8.41 -2.89 13.65
CA LEU A 33 7.72 -2.49 12.43
C LEU A 33 8.22 -3.27 11.20
N GLU A 34 9.53 -3.46 11.07
CA GLU A 34 10.10 -4.24 9.96
C GLU A 34 9.55 -5.67 9.92
N ARG A 35 9.47 -6.33 11.09
CA ARG A 35 8.89 -7.69 11.21
C ARG A 35 7.41 -7.72 10.87
N GLU A 36 6.64 -6.74 11.33
CA GLU A 36 5.20 -6.63 11.04
C GLU A 36 4.94 -6.39 9.54
N ILE A 37 5.75 -5.54 8.88
CA ILE A 37 5.67 -5.28 7.44
C ILE A 37 6.03 -6.54 6.64
N GLN A 38 7.09 -7.26 7.03
CA GLN A 38 7.46 -8.52 6.39
C GLN A 38 6.33 -9.56 6.52
N ALA A 39 5.75 -9.70 7.73
CA ALA A 39 4.64 -10.61 7.97
C ALA A 39 3.37 -10.21 7.18
N ALA A 40 3.11 -8.91 6.98
CA ALA A 40 2.02 -8.44 6.14
C ALA A 40 2.25 -8.74 4.65
N GLY A 41 3.50 -8.71 4.20
CA GLY A 41 3.91 -9.06 2.83
C GLY A 41 3.84 -10.56 2.52
N ASP A 42 3.86 -11.42 3.54
CA ASP A 42 3.88 -12.88 3.43
C ASP A 42 2.49 -13.50 3.23
N ARG A 43 1.45 -12.70 2.94
CA ARG A 43 0.18 -13.27 2.50
C ARG A 43 0.43 -14.01 1.18
N PRO A 44 0.10 -15.32 1.10
CA PRO A 44 0.32 -16.08 -0.11
C PRO A 44 -0.39 -15.38 -1.27
N ARG A 45 0.39 -14.97 -2.27
CA ARG A 45 -0.16 -14.32 -3.47
C ARG A 45 -1.15 -15.30 -4.10
N ARG A 46 -2.42 -14.90 -4.16
CA ARG A 46 -3.43 -15.70 -4.83
C ARG A 46 -3.04 -15.81 -6.31
N SER A 47 -2.93 -17.03 -6.82
CA SER A 47 -2.68 -17.24 -8.24
C SER A 47 -3.83 -16.62 -9.06
N LEU A 48 -3.47 -15.79 -10.04
CA LEU A 48 -4.43 -15.25 -11.02
C LEU A 48 -4.67 -16.23 -12.18
N ARG A 49 -4.03 -17.41 -12.17
CA ARG A 49 -4.25 -18.43 -13.18
C ARG A 49 -5.71 -18.89 -13.14
N GLY A 50 -6.38 -18.77 -14.29
CA GLY A 50 -7.79 -19.10 -14.42
C GLY A 50 -8.75 -17.98 -14.01
N LEU A 51 -8.26 -16.77 -13.70
CA LEU A 51 -9.12 -15.60 -13.45
C LEU A 51 -10.08 -15.33 -14.63
N TRP A 52 -9.61 -15.61 -15.84
CA TRP A 52 -10.33 -15.36 -17.10
C TRP A 52 -10.94 -16.63 -17.72
N LYS A 53 -10.96 -17.76 -17.00
CA LYS A 53 -11.30 -19.07 -17.60
C LYS A 53 -12.73 -19.16 -18.16
N ASP A 54 -13.65 -18.36 -17.62
CA ASP A 54 -15.07 -18.34 -17.99
C ASP A 54 -15.45 -17.01 -18.67
N VAL A 55 -14.45 -16.22 -19.07
CA VAL A 55 -14.67 -14.94 -19.74
C VAL A 55 -14.48 -15.16 -21.23
N ASP A 56 -15.56 -14.96 -21.99
CA ASP A 56 -15.54 -14.92 -23.44
C ASP A 56 -15.31 -13.47 -23.88
N LEU A 57 -14.10 -13.17 -24.36
CA LEU A 57 -13.70 -11.85 -24.84
C LEU A 57 -13.30 -11.98 -26.29
N SER A 58 -13.97 -11.23 -27.15
CA SER A 58 -13.61 -11.19 -28.56
C SER A 58 -12.46 -10.22 -28.81
N ALA A 59 -11.84 -10.34 -29.99
CA ALA A 59 -10.81 -9.38 -30.41
C ALA A 59 -11.39 -7.96 -30.55
N GLU A 60 -12.66 -7.86 -30.94
CA GLU A 60 -13.41 -6.61 -31.08
C GLU A 60 -13.63 -5.93 -29.73
N ASP A 61 -13.95 -6.69 -28.67
CA ASP A 61 -14.10 -6.17 -27.30
C ASP A 61 -12.80 -5.52 -26.82
N ILE A 62 -11.67 -6.21 -27.01
CA ILE A 62 -10.34 -5.70 -26.64
C ILE A 62 -10.01 -4.43 -27.45
N ALA A 63 -10.31 -4.43 -28.74
CA ALA A 63 -10.06 -3.29 -29.62
C ALA A 63 -10.92 -2.07 -29.25
N ALA A 64 -12.18 -2.28 -28.83
CA ALA A 64 -13.07 -1.23 -28.38
C ALA A 64 -12.54 -0.54 -27.12
N VAL A 65 -12.21 -1.32 -26.09
CA VAL A 65 -11.67 -0.81 -24.81
C VAL A 65 -10.33 -0.11 -25.04
N ARG A 66 -9.45 -0.64 -25.91
CA ARG A 66 -8.17 0.01 -26.23
C ARG A 66 -8.37 1.38 -26.86
N ARG A 67 -9.32 1.53 -27.80
CA ARG A 67 -9.64 2.82 -28.42
C ARG A 67 -10.18 3.81 -27.41
N GLU A 68 -11.06 3.38 -26.51
CA GLU A 68 -11.63 4.21 -25.45
C GLU A 68 -10.56 4.70 -24.47
N MET A 69 -9.73 3.78 -23.94
CA MET A 69 -8.65 4.12 -23.01
C MET A 69 -7.60 5.05 -23.65
N TRP A 70 -7.30 4.86 -24.93
CA TRP A 70 -6.30 5.65 -25.65
C TRP A 70 -6.89 6.91 -26.32
N ALA A 71 -8.21 7.15 -26.22
CA ALA A 71 -8.84 8.35 -26.75
C ALA A 71 -8.36 9.61 -26.02
N ASN A 72 -8.09 9.49 -24.72
CA ASN A 72 -7.58 10.56 -23.86
C ASN A 72 -6.05 10.55 -23.72
N PHE A 73 -5.34 9.73 -24.49
CA PHE A 73 -3.89 9.70 -24.45
C PHE A 73 -3.36 10.91 -25.23
N PRO A 74 -2.50 11.76 -24.64
CA PRO A 74 -1.96 12.93 -25.35
C PRO A 74 -1.20 12.47 -26.60
N ARG A 75 -1.61 12.97 -27.77
CA ARG A 75 -0.97 12.66 -29.07
C ARG A 75 -0.08 13.79 -29.59
N GLU A 76 0.04 14.87 -28.83
CA GLU A 76 0.95 15.98 -29.14
C GLU A 76 2.32 15.63 -28.55
N ASP A 77 3.12 14.92 -29.34
CA ASP A 77 4.59 14.95 -29.39
C ASP A 77 5.08 13.80 -30.29
N VAL A 78 5.04 14.01 -31.60
CA VAL A 78 5.98 13.43 -32.58
C VAL A 78 6.33 14.50 -33.60
#